data_AF-A0A0E4H5M5-F1
#
_entry.id   AF-A0A0E4H5M5-F1
#
_cell.length_a   1.000
_cell.length_b   1.000
_cell.length_c   1.000
_cell.angle_alpha   90.00
_cell.angle_beta   90.00
_cell.angle_gamma   90.00
#
_symmetry.space_group_name_H-M   'P 1'
#
loop_
_entity.id
_entity.type
_entity.pdbx_description
1 polymer ?
#
loop_
_entity_poly.entity_id
_entity_poly.type
_entity_poly.pdbx_seq_one_letter_code
_entity_poly.pdbx_strand_id
1 'polypeptide(L)' 'MNNLQIIAVSTLISVTLIEFLISNFKLRKALKTKETAGTVIAQHIPQRGFIDYNTGRHVDIAPETGQEYFVD' A
#
# COMPACT_ATOMS: atom_id res chain seq x y z
N MET A 1 29.53 39.38 -9.78
CA MET A 1 28.45 38.85 -8.92
C MET A 1 28.56 39.52 -7.56
N ASN A 2 27.50 40.19 -7.11
CA ASN A 2 27.46 40.86 -5.81
C ASN A 2 27.14 39.83 -4.71
N ASN A 3 27.68 40.00 -3.50
CA ASN A 3 27.40 39.19 -2.31
C ASN A 3 25.88 38.98 -2.09
N LEU A 4 25.06 39.98 -2.42
CA LEU A 4 23.60 39.90 -2.34
C LEU A 4 23.01 38.82 -3.27
N GLN A 5 23.54 38.68 -4.49
CA GLN A 5 23.06 37.67 -5.45
C GLN A 5 23.40 36.26 -4.97
N ILE A 6 24.57 36.07 -4.36
CA ILE A 6 25.00 34.76 -3.84
C ILE A 6 24.07 34.32 -2.70
N ILE A 7 23.74 35.22 -1.77
CA ILE A 7 22.80 34.93 -0.67
C ILE A 7 21.40 34.67 -1.21
N ALA A 8 20.94 35.44 -2.20
CA ALA A 8 19.62 35.24 -2.78
C ALA A 8 19.51 33.88 -3.48
N VAL A 9 20.51 33.49 -4.27
CA VAL A 9 20.55 32.20 -4.97
C VAL A 9 20.65 31.04 -3.97
N SER A 10 21.50 31.14 -2.95
CA SER A 10 21.63 30.08 -1.93
C SER A 10 20.33 29.88 -1.15
N THR A 11 19.68 30.98 -0.75
CA THR A 11 18.39 30.95 -0.05
C THR A 11 17.32 30.29 -0.91
N LEU A 12 17.24 30.66 -2.19
CA LEU A 12 16.26 30.09 -3.13
C LEU A 12 16.44 28.56 -3.28
N ILE A 13 17.69 28.11 -3.42
CA ILE A 13 18.02 26.68 -3.52
C ILE A 13 17.62 25.95 -2.23
N SER A 14 17.95 26.50 -1.06
CA SER A 14 17.61 25.89 0.23
C SER A 14 16.09 25.75 0.43
N VAL A 15 15.32 26.80 0.14
CA VAL A 15 13.85 26.75 0.26
C VAL A 15 13.26 25.70 -0.67
N THR A 16 13.70 25.67 -1.92
CA THR A 16 13.22 24.70 -2.92
C THR A 16 13.52 23.27 -2.49
N LEU A 17 14.72 23.01 -1.93
CA LEU A 17 15.11 21.69 -1.46
C LEU A 17 14.25 21.23 -0.27
N ILE A 18 13.96 22.13 0.67
CA ILE A 18 13.13 21.83 1.84
C ILE A 18 11.71 21.47 1.42
N GLU A 19 11.10 22.26 0.52
CA GLU A 19 9.75 21.99 0.01
C GLU A 19 9.66 20.65 -0.73
N PHE A 20 10.69 20.35 -1.52
CA PHE A 20 10.79 19.08 -2.22
C PHE A 20 10.87 17.89 -1.26
N LEU A 21 11.71 17.97 -0.21
CA LEU A 21 11.86 16.91 0.78
C LEU A 21 10.56 16.65 1.55
N ILE A 22 9.88 17.72 2.00
CA ILE A 22 8.60 17.61 2.72
C ILE A 22 7.54 16.94 1.84
N SER A 23 7.44 17.37 0.59
CA SER A 23 6.45 16.84 -0.36
C SER A 23 6.73 15.37 -0.68
N ASN A 24 7.99 14.99 -0.88
CA ASN A 24 8.40 13.61 -1.13
C ASN A 24 8.11 12.72 0.10
N PHE A 25 8.38 13.21 1.31
CA PHE A 25 8.04 12.50 2.54
C PHE A 25 6.54 12.28 2.70
N LYS A 26 5.72 13.32 2.45
CA LYS A 26 4.25 13.22 2.47
C LYS A 26 3.74 12.23 1.43
N LEU A 27 4.28 12.27 0.21
CA LEU A 27 3.90 11.35 -0.87
C LEU A 27 4.25 9.90 -0.52
N ARG A 28 5.47 9.64 -0.03
CA ARG A 28 5.89 8.31 0.43
C ARG A 28 5.00 7.79 1.55
N LYS A 29 4.65 8.65 2.52
CA LYS A 29 3.73 8.28 3.59
C LYS A 29 2.35 7.92 3.05
N ALA A 30 1.79 8.72 2.14
CA ALA A 30 0.49 8.47 1.53
C ALA A 30 0.48 7.17 0.70
N LEU A 31 1.55 6.89 -0.05
CA LEU A 31 1.71 5.65 -0.80
C LEU A 31 1.79 4.43 0.12
N LYS A 32 2.59 4.48 1.19
CA LYS A 32 2.62 3.41 2.21
C LYS A 32 1.27 3.19 2.85
N THR A 33 0.53 4.24 3.19
CA THR A 33 -0.84 4.11 3.74
C THR A 33 -1.79 3.46 2.73
N LYS A 34 -1.70 3.80 1.44
CA LYS A 34 -2.51 3.15 0.39
C LYS A 34 -2.14 1.69 0.19
N GLU A 35 -0.86 1.36 0.23
CA GLU A 35 -0.37 -0.02 0.15
C GLU A 35 -0.87 -0.84 1.35
N THR A 36 -0.73 -0.30 2.57
CA THR A 36 -1.28 -0.95 3.78
C THR A 36 -2.79 -1.10 3.72
N ALA A 37 -3.53 -0.08 3.25
CA ALA A 37 -4.98 -0.18 3.08
C ALA A 37 -5.37 -1.23 2.02
N GLY A 38 -4.66 -1.30 0.89
CA GLY A 38 -4.85 -2.33 -0.13
C GLY A 38 -4.56 -3.74 0.41
N THR A 39 -3.49 -3.90 1.18
CA THR A 39 -3.13 -5.16 1.84
C THR A 39 -4.14 -5.57 2.91
N VAL A 40 -4.65 -4.64 3.71
CA VAL A 40 -5.70 -4.90 4.72
C VAL A 40 -7.03 -5.28 4.04
N ILE A 41 -7.38 -4.63 2.92
CA ILE A 41 -8.58 -5.01 2.15
C ILE A 41 -8.41 -6.39 1.51
N ALA A 42 -7.21 -6.73 1.01
CA ALA A 42 -6.92 -8.06 0.49
C ALA A 42 -6.95 -9.15 1.57
N GLN A 43 -6.55 -8.83 2.81
CA GLN A 43 -6.62 -9.73 3.96
C GLN A 43 -8.04 -9.88 4.54
N HIS A 44 -8.91 -8.89 4.35
CA HIS A 44 -10.30 -8.89 4.84
C HIS A 44 -11.31 -9.39 3.80
N ILE A 45 -10.89 -10.12 2.78
CA ILE A 45 -11.80 -11.06 2.13
C ILE A 45 -11.81 -12.28 3.05
N PRO A 46 -12.82 -12.47 3.93
CA PRO A 46 -13.01 -13.78 4.50
C PRO A 46 -13.11 -14.71 3.30
N GLN A 47 -12.20 -15.66 3.20
CA GLN A 47 -12.28 -16.74 2.23
C GLN A 47 -13.58 -17.47 2.53
N ARG A 48 -14.72 -16.97 2.02
CA ARG A 48 -15.93 -17.77 1.87
C ARG A 48 -15.45 -18.90 0.99
N GLY A 49 -15.48 -20.13 1.52
CA GLY A 49 -14.91 -21.33 0.92
C GLY A 49 -15.02 -21.34 -0.60
N PHE A 50 -13.94 -21.78 -1.24
CA PHE A 50 -13.86 -21.90 -2.69
C PHE A 50 -15.10 -22.63 -3.22
N ILE A 51 -15.75 -22.08 -4.23
CA ILE A 51 -16.88 -22.75 -4.87
C ILE A 51 -16.30 -23.79 -5.82
N ASP A 52 -16.64 -25.06 -5.64
CA ASP A 52 -16.35 -26.09 -6.62
C ASP A 52 -17.26 -25.87 -7.84
N TYR A 53 -16.66 -25.52 -8.97
CA TYR A 53 -17.40 -25.22 -10.21
C TYR A 53 -18.11 -26.44 -10.81
N ASN A 54 -17.71 -27.66 -10.46
CA ASN A 54 -18.39 -28.87 -10.94
C ASN A 54 -19.69 -29.14 -10.18
N THR A 55 -19.73 -28.84 -8.89
CA THR A 55 -20.88 -29.15 -8.02
C THR A 55 -21.68 -27.91 -7.61
N GLY A 56 -21.12 -26.71 -7.79
CA GLY A 56 -21.70 -25.44 -7.34
C GLY A 56 -21.71 -25.29 -5.81
N ARG A 57 -21.01 -26.15 -5.08
CA ARG A 57 -21.02 -26.20 -3.61
C ARG A 57 -19.81 -25.49 -3.02
N HIS A 58 -19.97 -24.96 -1.81
CA HIS A 58 -18.86 -24.38 -1.06
C HIS A 58 -17.95 -25.48 -0.52
N VAL A 59 -16.65 -25.32 -0.76
CA VAL A 59 -15.60 -26.21 -0.30
C VAL A 59 -14.67 -25.40 0.60
N ASP A 60 -14.51 -25.89 1.83
CA ASP A 60 -13.47 -25.41 2.72
C ASP A 60 -12.30 -26.41 2.72
N ILE A 61 -11.11 -25.90 2.97
CA ILE A 61 -9.87 -26.69 3.01
C ILE A 61 -9.38 -26.70 4.44
N ALA A 62 -9.23 -27.90 5.01
CA ALA A 62 -8.68 -28.04 6.35
C ALA A 62 -7.21 -27.57 6.34
N PRO A 63 -6.82 -26.55 7.12
CA PRO A 63 -5.48 -25.97 7.03
C PRO A 63 -4.38 -26.93 7.48
N GLU A 64 -4.72 -27.93 8.31
CA GLU A 64 -3.76 -28.89 8.86
C GLU A 64 -3.52 -30.09 7.95
N THR A 65 -4.55 -30.53 7.20
CA THR A 65 -4.50 -31.76 6.39
C THR A 65 -4.58 -31.50 4.89
N GLY A 66 -4.94 -30.29 4.48
CA GLY A 66 -5.22 -29.95 3.09
C GLY A 66 -6.43 -30.69 2.50
N GLN A 67 -7.22 -31.38 3.32
CA GLN A 67 -8.40 -32.10 2.86
C GLN A 67 -9.54 -31.13 2.56
N GLU A 68 -10.12 -31.29 1.37
CA GLU A 68 -11.31 -30.58 0.92
C GLU A 68 -12.55 -31.20 1.58
N TYR A 69 -13.38 -30.36 2.21
CA TYR A 69 -14.67 -30.77 2.73
C TYR A 69 -15.77 -29.84 2.22
N PHE A 70 -16.88 -30.46 1.82
CA PHE A 70 -18.05 -29.74 1.37
C PHE A 70 -18.80 -29.17 2.58
N VAL A 71 -19.00 -27.85 2.58
CA VAL A 71 -19.78 -27.12 3.58
C VAL A 71 -21.15 -26.88 2.99
N ASP A 72 -22.11 -27.78 3.29
CA ASP A 72 -23.53 -27.60 2.96
C ASP A 72 -24.25 -26.81 4.07
#